data_AF-A0A915MXC3-F1
#
_entry.id   AF-A0A915MXC3-F1
#
_cell.length_a   1.000
_cell.length_b   1.000
_cell.length_c   1.000
_cell.angle_alpha   90.00
_cell.angle_beta   90.00
_cell.angle_gamma   90.00
#
_symmetry.space_group_name_H-M   'P 1'
#
loop_
_entity.id
_entity.type
_entity.pdbx_description
1 polymer ?
#
loop_
_entity_poly.entity_id
_entity_poly.type
_entity_poly.pdbx_seq_one_letter_code
_entity_poly.pdbx_strand_id
1 'polypeptide(L)' 'MATGAAYCQLTDLLFPTRVPLKKVKWNSRQEVDWMNNWRVLQHSWKDIGIDR' A
#
# COMPACT_ATOMS: atom_id res chain seq x y z
N MET A 1 -11.48 2.95 9.80
CA MET A 1 -10.04 3.14 9.54
C MET A 1 -9.79 2.67 8.12
N ALA A 2 -9.15 3.48 7.26
CA ALA A 2 -9.05 3.19 5.84
C ALA A 2 -8.30 1.87 5.57
N THR A 3 -8.70 1.13 4.54
CA THR A 3 -8.23 -0.24 4.22
C THR A 3 -6.76 -0.33 3.75
N GLY A 4 -6.00 0.77 3.75
CA GLY A 4 -4.63 0.87 3.22
C GLY A 4 -4.55 0.93 1.69
N ALA A 5 -5.58 0.48 0.96
CA ALA A 5 -5.58 0.42 -0.50
C ALA A 5 -5.50 1.80 -1.18
N ALA A 6 -6.24 2.80 -0.65
CA ALA A 6 -6.19 4.16 -1.16
C ALA A 6 -4.80 4.80 -1.01
N TYR A 7 -4.09 4.49 0.10
CA TYR A 7 -2.71 4.97 0.30
C TYR A 7 -1.72 4.32 -0.66
N CYS A 8 -1.89 3.03 -0.97
CA CYS A 8 -1.12 2.35 -2.00
C CYS A 8 -1.33 3.01 -3.37
N GLN A 9 -2.57 3.37 -3.72
CA GLN A 9 -2.88 4.07 -4.97
C GLN A 9 -2.25 5.46 -5.05
N LEU A 10 -2.36 6.23 -3.95
CA LEU A 10 -1.79 7.57 -3.87
C LEU A 10 -0.27 7.52 -3.97
N THR A 11 0.36 6.55 -3.30
CA THR A 11 1.82 6.37 -3.38
C THR A 11 2.26 5.95 -4.78
N ASP A 12 1.50 5.10 -5.48
CA ASP A 12 1.78 4.76 -6.88
C ASP A 12 1.60 5.96 -7.82
N LEU A 13 0.63 6.83 -7.55
CA LEU A 13 0.44 8.07 -8.32
C LEU A 13 1.63 9.04 -8.16
N LEU A 14 2.15 9.16 -6.94
CA LEU A 14 3.31 10.00 -6.64
C LEU A 14 4.62 9.37 -7.14
N PHE A 15 4.73 8.04 -7.03
CA PHE A 15 5.92 7.27 -7.38
C PHE A 15 5.50 6.09 -8.28
N PRO A 16 5.33 6.33 -9.59
CA PRO A 16 4.82 5.33 -10.52
C PRO A 16 5.67 4.06 -10.48
N THR A 17 5.00 2.91 -10.47
CA THR A 17 5.59 1.55 -10.48
C THR A 17 6.33 1.14 -9.20
N ARG A 18 6.32 1.96 -8.15
CA ARG A 18 6.96 1.63 -6.87
C ARG A 18 6.05 0.86 -5.91
N VAL A 19 4.74 0.83 -6.16
CA VAL A 19 3.80 0.07 -5.35
C VAL A 19 3.26 -1.12 -6.12
N PRO A 20 3.38 -2.36 -5.60
CA PRO A 20 2.82 -3.52 -6.27
C PRO A 20 1.29 -3.56 -6.08
N LEU A 21 0.56 -2.74 -6.86
CA LEU A 21 -0.91 -2.63 -6.82
C LEU A 21 -1.62 -3.98 -7.08
N LYS A 22 -0.97 -4.93 -7.75
CA LYS A 22 -1.47 -6.30 -7.93
C LYS A 22 -1.62 -7.07 -6.61
N LYS A 23 -0.83 -6.74 -5.59
CA LYS A 23 -0.89 -7.37 -4.25
C LYS A 23 -1.90 -6.67 -3.33
N VAL A 24 -2.38 -5.49 -3.71
CA VAL A 24 -3.32 -4.70 -2.91
C VAL A 24 -4.72 -5.31 -3.02
N LYS A 25 -5.35 -5.53 -1.87
CA LYS A 25 -6.72 -6.02 -1.77
C LYS A 25 -7.67 -4.84 -1.73
N TRP A 26 -8.33 -4.55 -2.86
CA TRP A 26 -9.25 -3.42 -3.00
C TRP A 26 -10.60 -3.63 -2.30
N ASN A 27 -11.11 -4.86 -2.29
CA ASN A 27 -12.38 -5.23 -1.66
C ASN A 27 -12.17 -5.86 -0.26
N SER A 28 -11.20 -5.33 0.50
CA SER A 28 -10.83 -5.84 1.83
C SER A 28 -11.91 -5.57 2.86
N ARG A 29 -12.51 -6.62 3.42
CA ARG A 29 -13.52 -6.51 4.50
C ARG A 29 -13.03 -7.00 5.86
N GLN A 30 -11.83 -7.59 5.90
CA GLN A 30 -11.22 -8.15 7.10
C GLN A 30 -9.98 -7.37 7.52
N GLU A 31 -9.71 -7.28 8.82
CA GLU A 31 -8.52 -6.60 9.36
C GLU A 31 -7.21 -7.22 8.86
N VAL A 32 -7.19 -8.53 8.60
CA VAL A 32 -6.04 -9.24 8.04
C VAL A 32 -5.67 -8.71 6.65
N ASP A 33 -6.67 -8.41 5.82
CA ASP A 33 -6.46 -7.83 4.50
C ASP A 33 -5.93 -6.40 4.60
N TRP A 34 -6.39 -5.63 5.59
CA TRP A 34 -5.88 -4.29 5.85
C TRP A 34 -4.41 -4.34 6.29
N MET A 35 -4.03 -5.24 7.20
CA MET A 35 -2.63 -5.45 7.60
C MET A 35 -1.75 -5.79 6.40
N ASN A 36 -2.22 -6.63 5.48
CA ASN A 36 -1.47 -6.95 4.27
C ASN A 36 -1.27 -5.72 3.38
N ASN A 37 -2.29 -4.89 3.18
CA ASN A 37 -2.17 -3.64 2.43
C ASN A 37 -1.15 -2.67 3.08
N TRP A 38 -1.16 -2.55 4.41
CA TRP A 38 -0.20 -1.72 5.14
C TRP A 38 1.24 -2.24 5.02
N ARG A 39 1.46 -3.56 5.05
CA ARG A 39 2.78 -4.16 4.82
C ARG A 39 3.31 -3.86 3.42
N VAL A 40 2.45 -3.93 2.41
CA VAL A 40 2.81 -3.55 1.03
C VAL A 40 3.24 -2.09 0.98
N LEU A 41 2.47 -1.19 1.59
CA LEU A 41 2.77 0.24 1.63
C LEU A 41 4.12 0.53 2.31
N GLN A 42 4.37 -0.08 3.48
CA GLN A 42 5.65 0.07 4.19
C GLN A 42 6.84 -0.42 3.37
N HIS A 43 6.71 -1.55 2.69
CA HIS A 43 7.76 -2.07 1.83
C HIS A 43 8.06 -1.12 0.67
N SER A 44 7.01 -0.62 0.01
CA SER A 44 7.16 0.37 -1.05
C SER A 44 7.78 1.67 -0.56
N TRP A 45 7.41 2.19 0.60
CA TRP A 45 8.03 3.40 1.17
C TRP A 45 9.52 3.19 1.46
N LYS A 46 9.89 2.02 1.99
CA LYS A 46 11.29 1.66 2.19
C LYS A 46 12.08 1.61 0.87
N ASP A 47 11.50 1.04 -0.18
CA ASP A 47 12.12 0.98 -1.52
C ASP A 47 12.23 2.35 -2.20
N ILE A 48 11.31 3.27 -1.89
CA ILE A 48 11.37 4.66 -2.36
C ILE A 48 12.43 5.46 -1.57
N GLY A 49 12.85 4.97 -0.40
CA GLY A 49 13.73 5.72 0.49
C GLY A 49 12.98 6.79 1.30
N ILE A 50 11.66 6.62 1.46
CA ILE A 50 10.88 7.41 2.42
C ILE A 50 11.19 6.83 3.80
N ASP A 51 12.24 7.35 4.40
CA ASP A 51 12.53 7.12 5.81
C ASP A 51 11.58 7.99 6.63
N ARG A 52 10.98 7.40 7.67
CA ARG A 52 10.00 8.06 8.53
C ARG A 52 10.62 8.45 9.85
#